data_AF-A0A934CWU9-F1
#
_entry.id   AF-A0A934CWU9-F1
#
_cell.length_a   1.000
_cell.length_b   1.000
_cell.length_c   1.000
_cell.angle_alpha   90.00
_cell.angle_beta   90.00
_cell.angle_gamma   90.00
#
_symmetry.space_group_name_H-M   'P 1'
#
loop_
_entity.id
_entity.type
_entity.pdbx_description
1 polymer ?
#
loop_
_entity_poly.entity_id
_entity_poly.type
_entity_poly.pdbx_seq_one_letter_code
_entity_poly.pdbx_strand_id
1 'polypeptide(L)'
;MNLEHKFHDLVSLRRALDERLKALELDLRRIAGDIPAQVEKRKTLAHSLELSRRLLEMYEPVQHSPSWIKAGAGLVCDPVSNPVSRREGEEDILEFDHDHNTYSLRLRRIFSDGSDPGGSSVVLLSFCDVDGRTLFAVSVAPEQDSHGCHYRPLDIEVFIPGHWIKDFLELSEEIAALKREMDIRKKYDPAELERLKKHFGL
;
A
#
# COMPACT_ATOMS: atom_id res chain seq x y z
N MET A 1 -14.25 -8.91 -25.08
CA MET A 1 -14.44 -7.46 -25.22
C MET A 1 -13.27 -6.74 -24.59
N ASN A 2 -12.57 -5.90 -25.38
CA ASN A 2 -11.80 -4.72 -24.97
C ASN A 2 -10.51 -4.89 -24.13
N LEU A 3 -9.50 -5.54 -24.68
CA LEU A 3 -8.09 -5.32 -24.29
C LEU A 3 -7.57 -3.97 -24.81
N GLU A 4 -7.95 -3.57 -26.03
CA GLU A 4 -7.51 -2.31 -26.65
C GLU A 4 -8.10 -1.06 -25.98
N HIS A 5 -9.35 -1.10 -25.53
CA HIS A 5 -9.95 0.00 -24.75
C HIS A 5 -9.29 0.14 -23.37
N LYS A 6 -9.02 -0.97 -22.67
CA LYS A 6 -8.29 -0.93 -21.39
C LYS A 6 -6.88 -0.35 -21.56
N PHE A 7 -6.22 -0.68 -22.66
CA PHE A 7 -4.89 -0.14 -22.98
C PHE A 7 -4.94 1.35 -23.29
N HIS A 8 -5.93 1.80 -24.06
CA HIS A 8 -6.14 3.22 -24.32
C HIS A 8 -6.50 4.00 -23.05
N ASP A 9 -7.32 3.44 -22.16
CA ASP A 9 -7.68 4.05 -20.88
C ASP A 9 -6.48 4.16 -19.94
N LEU A 10 -5.63 3.13 -19.87
CA LEU A 10 -4.40 3.14 -19.08
C LEU A 10 -3.38 4.17 -19.60
N VAL A 11 -3.22 4.29 -20.91
CA VAL A 11 -2.33 5.30 -21.52
C VAL A 11 -2.87 6.71 -21.26
N SER A 12 -4.18 6.92 -21.35
CA SER A 12 -4.81 8.20 -21.03
C SER A 12 -4.67 8.58 -19.56
N LEU A 13 -4.85 7.62 -18.64
CA LEU A 13 -4.66 7.81 -17.20
C LEU A 13 -3.19 8.13 -16.86
N ARG A 14 -2.25 7.40 -17.47
CA ARG A 14 -0.81 7.63 -17.28
C ARG A 14 -0.41 9.04 -17.72
N ARG A 15 -0.88 9.46 -18.89
CA ARG A 15 -0.63 10.82 -19.39
C ARG A 15 -1.25 11.89 -18.49
N ALA A 16 -2.48 11.69 -18.03
CA ALA A 16 -3.14 12.60 -17.11
C ALA A 16 -2.41 12.72 -15.76
N LEU A 17 -1.89 11.60 -15.24
CA LEU A 17 -1.06 11.59 -14.03
C LEU A 17 0.24 12.37 -14.26
N ASP A 18 0.95 12.14 -15.37
CA ASP A 18 2.18 12.86 -15.70
C ASP A 18 1.95 14.37 -15.84
N GLU A 19 0.88 14.77 -16.50
CA GLU A 19 0.49 16.19 -16.62
C GLU A 19 0.17 16.81 -15.25
N ARG A 20 -0.51 16.06 -14.39
CA ARG A 20 -0.84 16.50 -13.03
C ARG A 20 0.39 16.62 -12.13
N LEU A 21 1.35 15.70 -12.25
CA LEU A 21 2.62 15.77 -11.52
C LEU A 21 3.46 16.96 -11.98
N LYS A 22 3.54 17.21 -13.29
CA LYS A 22 4.22 18.40 -13.85
C LYS A 22 3.57 19.70 -13.37
N ALA A 23 2.23 19.75 -13.35
CA ALA A 23 1.50 20.91 -12.82
C ALA A 23 1.82 21.13 -11.34
N LEU A 24 1.86 20.06 -10.53
CA LEU A 24 2.24 20.15 -9.12
C LEU A 24 3.67 20.68 -8.96
N GLU A 25 4.64 20.16 -9.71
CA GLU A 25 6.03 20.65 -9.65
C GLU A 25 6.13 22.14 -9.97
N LEU A 26 5.44 22.59 -11.01
CA LEU A 26 5.42 23.99 -11.42
C LEU A 26 4.78 24.89 -10.34
N ASP A 27 3.70 24.40 -9.74
CA ASP A 27 3.04 25.07 -8.63
C ASP A 27 3.91 25.16 -7.39
N LEU A 28 4.59 24.07 -7.02
CA LEU A 28 5.53 24.04 -5.88
C LEU A 28 6.69 25.02 -6.09
N ARG A 29 7.19 25.16 -7.33
CA ARG A 29 8.20 26.17 -7.68
C ARG A 29 7.67 27.61 -7.55
N ARG A 30 6.40 27.85 -7.86
CA ARG A 30 5.77 29.19 -7.75
C ARG A 30 5.58 29.63 -6.30
N ILE A 31 5.29 28.69 -5.41
CA ILE A 31 5.18 28.94 -3.95
C ILE A 31 6.48 28.61 -3.22
N ALA A 32 7.63 28.71 -3.92
CA ALA A 32 8.94 28.50 -3.31
C ALA A 32 9.14 29.49 -2.15
N GLY A 33 9.22 28.95 -0.93
CA GLY A 33 9.34 29.73 0.32
C GLY A 33 8.13 29.63 1.26
N ASP A 34 6.94 29.28 0.75
CA ASP A 34 5.76 29.01 1.56
C ASP A 34 5.66 27.50 1.86
N ILE A 35 6.39 27.08 2.89
CA ILE A 35 6.46 25.66 3.30
C ILE A 35 5.06 25.10 3.64
N PRO A 36 4.20 25.78 4.43
CA PRO A 36 2.85 25.29 4.70
C PRO A 36 2.02 25.04 3.43
N ALA A 37 2.02 25.98 2.48
CA ALA A 37 1.26 25.81 1.24
C ALA A 37 1.80 24.64 0.38
N GLN A 38 3.11 24.39 0.40
CA GLN A 38 3.71 23.24 -0.28
C GLN A 38 3.29 21.92 0.35
N VAL A 39 3.26 21.84 1.68
CA VAL A 39 2.81 20.66 2.42
C VAL A 39 1.34 20.37 2.11
N GLU A 40 0.47 21.38 2.15
CA GLU A 40 -0.96 21.21 1.85
C GLU A 40 -1.22 20.72 0.42
N LYS A 41 -0.52 21.28 -0.59
CA LYS A 41 -0.64 20.80 -1.98
C LYS A 41 -0.20 19.34 -2.13
N ARG A 42 0.87 18.97 -1.44
CA ARG A 42 1.40 17.61 -1.41
C ARG A 42 0.41 16.63 -0.78
N LYS A 43 -0.12 16.96 0.40
CA LYS A 43 -1.15 16.16 1.08
C LYS A 43 -2.42 16.05 0.22
N THR A 44 -2.86 17.14 -0.39
CA THR A 44 -4.02 17.15 -1.30
C THR A 44 -3.84 16.18 -2.46
N LEU A 45 -2.66 16.16 -3.10
CA LEU A 45 -2.40 15.20 -4.18
C LEU A 45 -2.45 13.76 -3.65
N ALA A 46 -1.74 13.47 -2.55
CA ALA A 46 -1.69 12.14 -1.96
C ALA A 46 -3.08 11.63 -1.53
N HIS A 47 -3.93 12.49 -0.96
CA HIS A 47 -5.33 12.17 -0.66
C HIS A 47 -6.14 11.89 -1.93
N SER A 48 -5.98 12.70 -2.99
CA SER A 48 -6.72 12.50 -4.23
C SER A 48 -6.35 11.22 -4.99
N LEU A 49 -5.16 10.67 -4.72
CA LEU A 49 -4.69 9.39 -5.23
C LEU A 49 -4.95 8.23 -4.25
N GLU A 50 -5.52 8.52 -3.09
CA GLU A 50 -5.81 7.58 -2.02
C GLU A 50 -4.56 6.79 -1.55
N LEU A 51 -3.38 7.42 -1.57
CA LEU A 51 -2.12 6.72 -1.32
C LEU A 51 -2.06 6.06 0.07
N SER A 52 -2.64 6.69 1.09
CA SER A 52 -2.70 6.13 2.45
C SER A 52 -3.50 4.83 2.50
N ARG A 53 -4.65 4.77 1.83
CA ARG A 53 -5.50 3.57 1.75
C ARG A 53 -4.77 2.46 1.00
N ARG A 54 -4.22 2.80 -0.17
CA ARG A 54 -3.48 1.84 -1.02
C ARG A 54 -2.26 1.27 -0.31
N LEU A 55 -1.50 2.11 0.42
CA LEU A 55 -0.33 1.67 1.18
C LEU A 55 -0.72 0.63 2.26
N LEU A 56 -1.82 0.89 2.98
CA LEU A 56 -2.37 -0.07 3.95
C LEU A 56 -2.81 -1.37 3.27
N GLU A 57 -3.54 -1.28 2.16
CA GLU A 57 -4.00 -2.45 1.41
C GLU A 57 -2.85 -3.31 0.89
N MET A 58 -1.71 -2.71 0.56
CA MET A 58 -0.49 -3.45 0.20
C MET A 58 0.19 -4.08 1.41
N TYR A 59 0.10 -3.47 2.59
CA TYR A 59 0.75 -3.94 3.81
C TYR A 59 -0.03 -5.04 4.54
N GLU A 60 -1.37 -4.97 4.60
CA GLU A 60 -2.22 -5.93 5.34
C GLU A 60 -1.95 -7.41 5.00
N PRO A 61 -1.77 -7.83 3.73
CA PRO A 61 -1.45 -9.22 3.40
C PRO A 61 -0.13 -9.68 3.99
N VAL A 62 0.83 -8.76 4.09
CA VAL A 62 2.20 -9.01 4.54
C VAL A 62 2.25 -9.22 6.04
N GLN A 63 1.45 -8.46 6.78
CA GLN A 63 1.36 -8.55 8.25
C GLN A 63 0.98 -9.95 8.74
N HIS A 64 0.13 -10.65 7.99
CA HIS A 64 -0.44 -11.93 8.39
C HIS A 64 0.13 -13.15 7.63
N SER A 65 0.96 -12.94 6.61
CA SER A 65 1.55 -14.03 5.82
C SER A 65 3.03 -14.23 6.12
N PRO A 66 3.41 -15.30 6.84
CA PRO A 66 4.70 -15.95 6.61
C PRO A 66 4.74 -16.67 5.24
N SER A 67 3.64 -16.69 4.47
CA SER A 67 3.45 -17.48 3.25
C SER A 67 4.09 -16.91 1.97
N TRP A 68 4.47 -15.63 1.90
CA TRP A 68 5.39 -15.19 0.84
C TRP A 68 6.75 -15.89 0.92
N ILE A 69 7.12 -16.41 2.11
CA ILE A 69 8.37 -17.12 2.36
C ILE A 69 8.21 -18.65 2.22
N LYS A 70 6.98 -19.19 2.11
CA LYS A 70 6.74 -20.64 2.22
C LYS A 70 5.86 -21.30 1.15
N ALA A 71 5.43 -20.61 0.11
CA ALA A 71 4.74 -21.26 -1.02
C ALA A 71 5.72 -21.62 -2.13
N GLY A 72 6.47 -22.72 -1.93
CA GLY A 72 6.95 -23.49 -3.06
C GLY A 72 5.76 -23.93 -3.92
N ALA A 73 5.81 -23.62 -5.21
CA ALA A 73 4.95 -24.15 -6.27
C ALA A 73 3.42 -24.01 -6.04
N GLY A 74 2.88 -22.88 -6.50
CA GLY A 74 1.54 -22.84 -7.08
C GLY A 74 0.41 -22.40 -6.16
N LEU A 75 0.21 -21.09 -5.99
CA LEU A 75 -1.12 -20.47 -6.17
C LEU A 75 -1.16 -18.93 -6.09
N VAL A 76 -0.02 -18.23 -6.00
CA VAL A 76 -0.01 -16.76 -5.94
C VAL A 76 0.81 -16.25 -7.12
N CYS A 77 0.14 -15.66 -8.11
CA CYS A 77 0.81 -14.82 -9.09
C CYS A 77 1.31 -13.60 -8.33
N ASP A 78 2.57 -13.63 -7.88
CA ASP A 78 3.11 -12.53 -7.10
C ASP A 78 3.27 -11.29 -8.01
N PRO A 79 2.73 -10.13 -7.61
CA PRO A 79 2.88 -8.86 -8.34
C PRO A 79 4.28 -8.24 -8.13
N VAL A 80 5.09 -8.87 -7.28
CA VAL A 80 6.43 -8.44 -6.90
C VAL A 80 7.41 -9.60 -7.05
N SER A 81 8.65 -9.30 -7.41
CA SER A 81 9.73 -10.29 -7.51
C SER A 81 10.68 -10.19 -6.32
N ASN A 82 11.33 -11.31 -5.97
CA ASN A 82 12.36 -11.38 -4.93
C ASN A 82 11.99 -10.77 -3.56
N PRO A 83 10.83 -11.10 -2.96
CA PRO A 83 10.48 -10.54 -1.67
C PRO A 83 11.44 -11.01 -0.57
N VAL A 84 11.99 -10.06 0.19
CA VAL A 84 12.84 -10.32 1.36
C VAL A 84 12.27 -9.60 2.57
N SER A 85 11.89 -10.37 3.59
CA SER A 85 11.46 -9.82 4.88
C SER A 85 12.58 -9.90 5.90
N ARG A 86 12.84 -8.80 6.61
CA ARG A 86 13.75 -8.77 7.74
C ARG A 86 13.22 -7.85 8.85
N ARG A 87 13.71 -8.07 10.07
CA ARG A 87 13.45 -7.20 11.21
C ARG A 87 14.76 -6.55 11.62
N GLU A 88 14.77 -5.23 11.65
CA GLU A 88 15.91 -4.43 12.12
C GLU A 88 15.47 -3.62 13.34
N GLY A 89 15.84 -4.09 14.54
CA GLY A 89 15.39 -3.47 15.79
C GLY A 89 13.86 -3.51 15.93
N GLU A 90 13.23 -2.34 15.92
CA GLU A 90 11.77 -2.15 16.02
C GLU A 90 11.09 -1.92 14.67
N GLU A 91 11.82 -2.08 13.57
CA GLU A 91 11.31 -1.95 12.20
C GLU A 91 11.12 -3.32 11.56
N ASP A 92 9.91 -3.58 11.06
CA ASP A 92 9.64 -4.68 10.14
C ASP A 92 9.81 -4.15 8.71
N ILE A 93 10.74 -4.74 7.95
CA ILE A 93 11.11 -4.31 6.59
C ILE A 93 10.77 -5.43 5.61
N LEU A 94 10.05 -5.09 4.55
CA LEU A 94 9.83 -5.93 3.39
C LEU A 94 10.43 -5.24 2.17
N GLU A 95 11.43 -5.85 1.56
CA GLU A 95 12.01 -5.44 0.27
C GLU A 95 11.47 -6.30 -0.85
N PHE A 96 11.29 -5.71 -2.03
CA PHE A 96 10.82 -6.40 -3.22
C PHE A 96 11.12 -5.60 -4.50
N ASP A 97 11.11 -6.30 -5.63
CA ASP A 97 11.28 -5.71 -6.95
C ASP A 97 9.93 -5.57 -7.68
N HIS A 98 9.71 -4.43 -8.33
CA HIS A 98 8.58 -4.17 -9.21
C HIS A 98 9.01 -3.31 -10.40
N ASP A 99 8.67 -3.71 -11.63
CA ASP A 99 9.05 -3.06 -12.90
C ASP A 99 10.51 -2.58 -12.95
N HIS A 100 11.45 -3.47 -12.61
CA HIS A 100 12.91 -3.23 -12.56
C HIS A 100 13.41 -2.27 -11.46
N ASN A 101 12.53 -1.80 -10.58
CA ASN A 101 12.87 -0.99 -9.43
C ASN A 101 12.76 -1.81 -8.14
N THR A 102 13.66 -1.58 -7.19
CA THR A 102 13.58 -2.18 -5.86
C THR A 102 12.95 -1.17 -4.89
N TYR A 103 11.95 -1.64 -4.15
CA TYR A 103 11.24 -0.86 -3.14
C TYR A 103 11.24 -1.58 -1.80
N SER A 104 10.92 -0.83 -0.74
CA SER A 104 10.64 -1.42 0.56
C SER A 104 9.42 -0.84 1.24
N LEU A 105 8.66 -1.71 1.91
CA LEU A 105 7.67 -1.34 2.91
C LEU A 105 8.31 -1.47 4.29
N ARG A 106 8.19 -0.42 5.10
CA ARG A 106 8.75 -0.39 6.46
C ARG A 106 7.67 -0.02 7.46
N LEU A 107 7.51 -0.86 8.48
CA LEU A 107 6.64 -0.59 9.61
C LEU A 107 7.50 -0.31 10.84
N ARG A 108 7.42 0.90 11.39
CA ARG A 108 8.12 1.30 12.61
C ARG A 108 7.14 1.69 13.70
N ARG A 109 7.29 1.12 14.89
CA ARG A 109 6.49 1.55 16.06
C ARG A 109 6.97 2.90 16.55
N ILE A 110 6.05 3.85 16.73
CA ILE A 110 6.32 5.13 17.38
C ILE A 110 5.65 5.07 18.75
N PHE A 111 6.44 4.91 19.81
CA PHE A 111 5.91 5.05 21.15
C PHE A 111 5.54 6.51 21.38
N SER A 112 4.30 6.79 21.81
CA SER A 112 3.98 8.10 22.35
C SER A 112 4.62 8.21 23.74
N ASP A 113 5.32 9.30 24.00
CA ASP A 113 5.96 9.58 25.28
C ASP A 113 4.91 9.64 26.40
N GLY A 114 4.71 8.52 27.12
CA GLY A 114 4.34 8.38 28.53
C GLY A 114 3.12 9.13 29.10
N SER A 115 2.38 9.92 28.31
CA SER A 115 1.39 10.88 28.82
C SER A 115 -0.05 10.53 28.45
N ASP A 116 -0.26 9.44 27.70
CA ASP A 116 -1.59 8.97 27.35
C ASP A 116 -1.93 7.71 28.17
N PRO A 117 -2.80 7.81 29.20
CA PRO A 117 -3.17 6.67 30.05
C PRO A 117 -3.97 5.59 29.29
N GLY A 118 -4.28 5.81 28.01
CA GLY A 118 -4.92 4.85 27.10
C GLY A 118 -4.00 4.16 26.09
N GLY A 119 -2.70 4.48 26.05
CA GLY A 119 -1.69 3.71 25.31
C GLY A 119 -1.99 3.45 23.82
N SER A 120 -2.40 4.46 23.06
CA SER A 120 -2.53 4.31 21.60
C SER A 120 -1.14 4.26 20.96
N SER A 121 -0.66 3.05 20.65
CA SER A 121 0.61 2.87 19.92
C SER A 121 0.45 3.35 18.48
N VAL A 122 1.02 4.50 18.13
CA VAL A 122 1.06 4.96 16.75
C VAL A 122 2.15 4.19 16.01
N VAL A 123 1.90 3.84 14.76
CA VAL A 123 2.86 3.14 13.92
C VAL A 123 3.09 3.95 12.66
N LEU A 124 4.32 3.99 12.16
CA LEU A 124 4.66 4.62 10.90
C LEU A 124 4.82 3.56 9.83
N LEU A 125 3.98 3.64 8.80
CA LEU A 125 4.09 2.79 7.62
C LEU A 125 4.69 3.62 6.48
N SER A 126 5.81 3.15 5.94
CA SER A 126 6.60 3.86 4.93
C SER A 126 6.82 3.03 3.69
N PHE A 127 6.82 3.69 2.53
CA PHE A 127 7.26 3.18 1.24
C PHE A 127 8.57 3.88 0.87
N CYS A 128 9.63 3.11 0.65
CA CYS A 128 10.98 3.61 0.41
C CYS A 128 11.57 3.07 -0.89
N ASP A 129 12.51 3.81 -1.47
CA ASP A 129 13.31 3.37 -2.62
C ASP A 129 14.46 2.41 -2.23
N VAL A 130 15.21 1.98 -3.23
CA VAL A 130 16.41 1.12 -3.11
C VAL A 130 17.51 1.71 -2.23
N ASP A 131 17.61 3.04 -2.17
CA ASP A 131 18.58 3.74 -1.32
C ASP A 131 18.09 3.86 0.12
N GLY A 132 16.88 3.36 0.42
CA GLY A 132 16.23 3.45 1.72
C GLY A 132 15.61 4.82 2.01
N ARG A 133 15.51 5.70 1.02
CA ARG A 133 14.86 7.01 1.18
C ARG A 133 13.35 6.83 1.23
N THR A 134 12.72 7.40 2.25
CA THR A 134 11.26 7.40 2.38
C THR A 134 10.62 8.28 1.32
N LEU A 135 9.89 7.66 0.40
CA LEU A 135 9.16 8.32 -0.68
C LEU A 135 7.77 8.77 -0.20
N PHE A 136 7.13 7.92 0.61
CA PHE A 136 5.83 8.19 1.20
C PHE A 136 5.72 7.52 2.57
N ALA A 137 5.14 8.20 3.55
CA ALA A 137 4.88 7.62 4.86
C ALA A 137 3.59 8.16 5.47
N VAL A 138 2.89 7.27 6.15
CA VAL A 138 1.63 7.54 6.83
C VAL A 138 1.72 7.04 8.26
N SER A 139 1.30 7.88 9.21
CA SER A 139 1.07 7.45 10.58
C SER A 139 -0.25 6.70 10.64
N VAL A 140 -0.27 5.57 11.33
CA VAL A 140 -1.42 4.67 11.45
C VAL A 140 -1.67 4.32 12.90
N ALA A 141 -2.94 4.21 13.27
CA ALA A 141 -3.35 3.68 14.57
C ALA A 141 -3.86 2.24 14.39
N PRO A 142 -3.42 1.30 15.23
CA PRO A 142 -4.06 0.00 15.30
C PRO A 142 -5.46 0.17 15.88
N GLU A 143 -6.44 -0.43 15.22
CA GLU A 143 -7.81 -0.56 15.66
C GLU A 143 -8.10 -2.04 15.83
N GLN A 144 -8.57 -2.42 17.02
CA GLN A 144 -8.98 -3.78 17.29
C GLN A 144 -10.49 -3.88 17.21
N ASP A 145 -10.99 -4.72 16.32
CA ASP A 145 -12.42 -5.00 16.20
C ASP A 145 -12.70 -6.50 16.46
N SER A 146 -13.95 -6.92 16.28
CA SER A 146 -14.35 -8.31 16.47
C SER A 146 -13.78 -9.28 15.42
N HIS A 147 -13.14 -8.77 14.36
CA HIS A 147 -12.64 -9.52 13.22
C HIS A 147 -11.10 -9.53 13.13
N GLY A 148 -10.40 -8.64 13.83
CA GLY A 148 -8.94 -8.63 13.87
C GLY A 148 -8.33 -7.32 14.37
N CYS A 149 -7.03 -7.17 14.08
CA CYS A 149 -6.29 -5.93 14.24
C CYS A 149 -6.17 -5.29 12.86
N HIS A 150 -6.81 -4.14 12.68
CA HIS A 150 -6.77 -3.34 11.47
C HIS A 150 -5.99 -2.05 11.72
N TYR A 151 -5.54 -1.38 10.66
CA TYR A 151 -4.86 -0.10 10.79
C TYR A 151 -5.68 1.01 10.14
N ARG A 152 -5.91 2.08 10.89
CA ARG A 152 -6.53 3.30 10.38
C ARG A 152 -5.45 4.35 10.09
N PRO A 153 -5.43 4.97 8.89
CA PRO A 153 -4.50 6.04 8.61
C PRO A 153 -4.88 7.30 9.40
N LEU A 154 -3.89 7.94 10.02
CA LEU A 154 -4.03 9.16 10.81
C LEU A 154 -3.64 10.39 9.96
N ASP A 155 -2.37 10.50 9.58
CA ASP A 155 -1.87 11.61 8.78
C ASP A 155 -0.72 11.19 7.85
N ILE A 156 -0.49 11.99 6.82
CA ILE A 156 0.64 11.83 5.89
C ILE A 156 1.84 12.57 6.48
N GLU A 157 2.86 11.82 6.87
CA GLU A 157 4.09 12.33 7.47
C GLU A 157 5.11 12.74 6.40
N VAL A 158 5.19 11.94 5.31
CA VAL A 158 6.15 12.17 4.22
C VAL A 158 5.45 11.95 2.89
N PHE A 159 5.67 12.86 1.95
CA PHE A 159 5.32 12.67 0.54
C PHE A 159 6.30 13.42 -0.35
N ILE A 160 7.09 12.65 -1.11
CA ILE A 160 8.04 13.15 -2.10
C ILE A 160 7.47 12.83 -3.48
N PRO A 161 6.91 13.81 -4.21
CA PRO A 161 6.41 13.57 -5.56
C PRO A 161 7.52 13.05 -6.48
N GLY A 162 7.22 12.03 -7.30
CA GLY A 162 8.18 11.46 -8.24
C GLY A 162 7.60 10.34 -9.09
N HIS A 163 8.45 9.71 -9.91
CA HIS A 163 8.03 8.66 -10.84
C HIS A 163 7.52 7.39 -10.15
N TRP A 164 7.99 7.11 -8.94
CA TRP A 164 7.56 5.98 -8.11
C TRP A 164 6.04 5.95 -7.87
N ILE A 165 5.34 7.09 -7.95
CA ILE A 165 3.89 7.16 -7.75
C ILE A 165 3.17 6.26 -8.75
N LYS A 166 3.67 6.20 -9.99
CA LYS A 166 3.08 5.36 -11.03
C LYS A 166 3.23 3.88 -10.66
N ASP A 167 4.46 3.47 -10.36
CA ASP A 167 4.81 2.09 -10.02
C ASP A 167 4.05 1.64 -8.77
N PHE A 168 3.90 2.53 -7.79
CA PHE A 168 3.06 2.31 -6.61
C PHE A 168 1.58 2.09 -6.96
N LEU A 169 1.01 2.91 -7.84
CA LEU A 169 -0.39 2.77 -8.24
C LEU A 169 -0.64 1.48 -9.00
N GLU A 170 0.25 1.13 -9.95
CA GLU A 170 0.20 -0.12 -10.71
C GLU A 170 0.28 -1.33 -9.77
N LEU A 171 1.29 -1.36 -8.89
CA LEU A 171 1.45 -2.40 -7.88
C LEU A 171 0.22 -2.53 -6.98
N SER A 172 -0.35 -1.41 -6.52
CA SER A 172 -1.53 -1.43 -5.66
C SER A 172 -2.78 -2.00 -6.36
N GLU A 173 -2.96 -1.73 -7.65
CA GLU A 173 -4.05 -2.29 -8.44
C GLU A 173 -3.84 -3.79 -8.71
N GLU A 174 -2.60 -4.22 -8.97
CA GLU A 174 -2.26 -5.64 -9.14
C GLU A 174 -2.55 -6.42 -7.85
N ILE A 175 -2.10 -5.92 -6.69
CA ILE A 175 -2.38 -6.52 -5.38
C ILE A 175 -3.89 -6.57 -5.12
N ALA A 176 -4.62 -5.49 -5.42
CA ALA A 176 -6.07 -5.45 -5.24
C ALA A 176 -6.80 -6.45 -6.17
N ALA A 177 -6.34 -6.61 -7.41
CA ALA A 177 -6.89 -7.57 -8.36
C ALA A 177 -6.65 -9.01 -7.88
N LEU A 178 -5.46 -9.32 -7.38
CA LEU A 178 -5.12 -10.64 -6.82
C LEU A 178 -5.94 -10.95 -5.58
N LYS A 179 -6.13 -9.98 -4.68
CA LYS A 179 -7.03 -10.13 -3.51
C LYS A 179 -8.45 -10.50 -3.95
N ARG A 180 -9.02 -9.77 -4.92
CA ARG A 180 -10.36 -10.08 -5.45
C ARG A 180 -10.43 -11.48 -6.06
N GLU A 181 -9.40 -11.88 -6.80
CA GLU A 181 -9.34 -13.22 -7.38
C GLU A 181 -9.29 -14.30 -6.28
N MET A 182 -8.49 -14.10 -5.24
CA MET A 182 -8.43 -15.00 -4.08
C MET A 182 -9.77 -15.08 -3.35
N ASP A 183 -10.45 -13.96 -3.14
CA ASP A 183 -11.76 -13.93 -2.48
C ASP A 183 -12.84 -14.63 -3.30
N ILE A 184 -12.80 -14.49 -4.63
CA ILE A 184 -13.66 -15.26 -5.53
C ILE A 184 -13.34 -16.74 -5.40
N ARG A 185 -12.07 -17.14 -5.48
CA ARG A 185 -11.66 -18.55 -5.36
C ARG A 185 -12.10 -19.17 -4.03
N LYS A 186 -11.99 -18.45 -2.91
CA LYS A 186 -12.49 -18.89 -1.59
C LYS A 186 -14.00 -19.10 -1.59
N LYS A 187 -14.77 -18.13 -2.10
CA LYS A 187 -16.25 -18.24 -2.21
C LYS A 187 -16.72 -19.45 -3.02
N TYR A 188 -15.91 -19.90 -3.97
CA TYR A 188 -16.19 -21.07 -4.82
C TYR A 188 -15.34 -22.30 -4.45
N ASP A 189 -14.68 -22.30 -3.30
CA ASP A 189 -13.94 -23.46 -2.81
C ASP A 189 -14.95 -24.58 -2.50
N PRO A 190 -14.86 -25.74 -3.18
CA PRO A 190 -15.77 -26.86 -2.97
C PRO A 190 -15.85 -27.29 -1.51
N ALA A 191 -14.75 -27.16 -0.74
CA ALA A 191 -14.73 -27.55 0.67
C ALA A 191 -15.57 -26.61 1.55
N GLU A 192 -15.55 -25.31 1.26
CA GLU A 192 -16.32 -24.30 2.01
C GLU A 192 -17.80 -24.33 1.59
N LEU A 193 -18.08 -24.57 0.31
CA LEU A 193 -19.41 -24.83 -0.24
C LEU A 193 -20.06 -26.09 0.36
N GLU A 194 -19.33 -27.20 0.47
CA GLU A 194 -19.81 -28.41 1.14
C GLU A 194 -20.03 -28.19 2.64
N ARG A 195 -19.19 -27.37 3.29
CA ARG A 195 -19.41 -26.96 4.70
C ARG A 195 -20.68 -26.13 4.87
N LEU A 196 -20.95 -25.22 3.93
CA LEU A 196 -22.17 -24.41 3.92
C LEU A 196 -23.40 -25.27 3.63
N LYS A 197 -23.37 -26.15 2.63
CA LYS A 197 -24.47 -27.09 2.34
C LYS A 197 -24.84 -27.93 3.57
N LYS A 198 -23.84 -28.44 4.29
CA LYS A 198 -24.03 -29.13 5.57
C LYS A 198 -24.72 -28.26 6.64
N HIS A 199 -24.44 -26.96 6.70
CA HIS A 199 -25.08 -26.04 7.65
C HIS A 199 -26.52 -25.67 7.24
N PHE A 200 -26.85 -25.75 5.95
CA PHE A 200 -28.19 -25.51 5.42
C PHE A 200 -29.01 -26.79 5.19
N GLY A 201 -28.47 -27.98 5.53
CA GLY A 201 -29.16 -29.26 5.43
C GLY A 201 -29.36 -29.78 4.01
N LEU A 202 -28.51 -29.35 3.07
CA LEU A 202 -28.46 -29.80 1.68
C LEU A 202 -27.43 -30.91 1.46
#